data_AF-J4TMI1-F1
#
_entry.id   AF-J4TMI1-F1
#
_cell.length_a   1.000
_cell.length_b   1.000
_cell.length_c   1.000
_cell.angle_alpha   90.00
_cell.angle_beta   90.00
_cell.angle_gamma   90.00
#
_symmetry.space_group_name_H-M   'P 1'
#
loop_
_entity.id
_entity.type
_entity.pdbx_description
1 polymer ?
#
loop_
_entity_poly.entity_id
_entity_poly.type
_entity_poly.pdbx_seq_one_letter_code
_entity_poly.pdbx_strand_id
1 'polypeptide(L)'
;MKKRNKHKGISTILVILIVLTVVLFGVMSMMGVYTSYKISQKNLQLAKNYYLLDSKAQIFANNLRKTINKTKIGEEHDKVKLLTEIERNSDKDKEIFINDKILEFPIDKDREIFKDGNMKLGTFLLDEKGQKSFYFELQIPKIREDKAFEIKSWKKVTQEFEYKNPSFAEGEELTIDEN
;
A
#
# COMPACT_ATOMS: atom_id res chain seq x y z
N MET A 1 -9.46 -66.26 46.91
CA MET A 1 -9.72 -64.81 47.11
C MET A 1 -9.49 -64.05 45.81
N LYS A 2 -10.53 -63.39 45.27
CA LYS A 2 -10.49 -62.65 44.01
C LYS A 2 -9.77 -61.31 44.23
N LYS A 3 -8.61 -61.07 43.59
CA LYS A 3 -7.92 -59.76 43.60
C LYS A 3 -8.82 -58.73 42.90
N ARG A 4 -9.44 -57.84 43.68
CA ARG A 4 -10.11 -56.64 43.17
C ARG A 4 -9.03 -55.67 42.68
N ASN A 5 -8.83 -55.59 41.37
CA ASN A 5 -8.03 -54.55 40.75
C ASN A 5 -8.67 -53.19 41.09
N LYS A 6 -7.96 -52.36 41.86
CA LYS A 6 -8.39 -50.99 42.18
C LYS A 6 -8.31 -50.15 40.90
N HIS A 7 -9.40 -50.09 40.13
CA HIS A 7 -9.57 -49.20 38.95
C HIS A 7 -9.66 -47.70 39.30
N LYS A 8 -9.30 -47.27 40.52
CA LYS A 8 -9.45 -45.88 40.97
C LYS A 8 -8.47 -44.89 40.31
N GLY A 9 -7.34 -45.35 39.75
CA GLY A 9 -6.34 -44.47 39.12
C GLY A 9 -6.66 -44.05 37.67
N ILE A 10 -7.31 -44.93 36.90
CA ILE A 10 -7.61 -44.67 35.47
C ILE A 10 -8.64 -43.54 35.32
N SER A 11 -9.64 -43.49 36.21
CA SER A 11 -10.68 -42.45 36.19
C SER A 11 -10.11 -41.05 36.48
N THR A 12 -9.20 -40.92 37.45
CA THR A 12 -8.58 -39.62 37.78
C THR A 12 -7.64 -39.11 36.68
N ILE A 13 -6.84 -40.00 36.07
CA ILE A 13 -5.97 -39.64 34.93
C ILE A 13 -6.80 -39.17 33.74
N LEU A 14 -7.91 -39.86 33.46
CA LEU A 14 -8.81 -39.51 32.37
C LEU A 14 -9.44 -38.11 32.57
N VAL A 15 -9.85 -37.78 33.79
CA VAL A 15 -10.37 -36.44 34.13
C VAL A 15 -9.31 -35.36 33.93
N ILE A 16 -8.07 -35.60 34.37
CA ILE A 16 -6.96 -34.65 34.17
C ILE A 16 -6.70 -34.43 32.68
N LEU A 17 -6.71 -35.49 31.87
CA LEU A 17 -6.52 -35.43 30.42
C LEU A 17 -7.64 -34.62 29.73
N ILE A 18 -8.89 -34.82 30.15
CA ILE A 18 -10.02 -34.04 29.63
C ILE A 18 -9.85 -32.56 29.97
N VAL A 19 -9.51 -32.22 31.21
CA VAL A 19 -9.30 -30.83 31.64
C VAL A 19 -8.15 -30.18 30.86
N LEU A 20 -7.01 -30.86 30.73
CA LEU A 20 -5.87 -30.38 29.94
C LEU A 20 -6.26 -30.13 28.49
N THR A 21 -7.02 -31.05 27.90
CA THR A 21 -7.49 -30.94 26.52
C THR A 21 -8.41 -29.74 26.34
N VAL A 22 -9.35 -29.51 27.26
CA VAL A 22 -10.24 -28.33 27.24
C VAL A 22 -9.45 -27.03 27.38
N VAL A 23 -8.46 -26.97 28.28
CA VAL A 23 -7.61 -25.79 28.44
C VAL A 23 -6.80 -25.51 27.17
N LEU A 24 -6.19 -26.54 26.57
CA LEU A 24 -5.44 -26.42 25.32
C LEU A 24 -6.33 -25.94 24.16
N PHE A 25 -7.55 -26.48 24.03
CA PHE A 25 -8.52 -25.99 23.05
C PHE A 25 -8.94 -24.53 23.30
N GLY A 26 -9.09 -24.13 24.56
CA GLY A 26 -9.38 -22.74 24.93
C GLY A 26 -8.27 -21.78 24.50
N VAL A 27 -7.01 -22.11 24.82
CA VAL A 27 -5.84 -21.30 24.42
C VAL A 27 -5.70 -21.26 22.90
N MET A 28 -5.81 -22.39 22.21
CA MET A 28 -5.76 -22.44 20.74
C MET A 28 -6.86 -21.60 20.09
N SER A 29 -8.08 -21.63 20.64
CA SER A 29 -9.19 -20.81 20.15
C SER A 29 -8.91 -19.32 20.32
N MET A 30 -8.37 -18.91 21.48
CA MET A 30 -7.99 -17.52 21.71
C MET A 30 -6.86 -17.06 20.76
N MET A 31 -5.85 -17.91 20.52
CA MET A 31 -4.78 -17.61 19.55
C MET A 31 -5.32 -17.48 18.12
N GLY A 32 -6.28 -18.33 17.73
CA GLY A 32 -6.96 -18.24 16.43
C GLY A 32 -7.73 -16.93 16.25
N VAL A 33 -8.46 -16.51 17.29
CA VAL A 33 -9.18 -15.23 17.31
C VAL A 33 -8.20 -14.05 17.26
N TYR A 34 -7.14 -14.07 18.06
CA TYR A 34 -6.11 -13.02 18.07
C TYR A 34 -5.43 -12.87 16.72
N THR A 35 -5.05 -13.99 16.09
CA THR A 35 -4.43 -14.00 14.77
C THR A 35 -5.38 -13.43 13.71
N SER A 36 -6.65 -13.85 13.73
CA SER A 36 -7.67 -13.33 12.82
C SER A 36 -7.90 -11.83 13.01
N TYR A 37 -7.93 -11.36 14.26
CA TYR A 37 -8.05 -9.95 14.59
C TYR A 37 -6.86 -9.14 14.04
N LYS A 38 -5.62 -9.62 14.24
CA LYS A 38 -4.42 -8.98 13.71
C LYS A 38 -4.40 -8.92 12.18
N ILE A 39 -4.84 -9.98 11.50
CA ILE A 39 -4.98 -10.01 10.03
C ILE A 39 -6.03 -8.97 9.59
N SER A 40 -7.18 -8.91 10.27
CA SER A 40 -8.23 -7.95 9.97
C SER A 40 -7.75 -6.50 10.12
N GLN A 41 -7.04 -6.18 11.21
CA GLN A 41 -6.43 -4.87 11.39
C GLN A 41 -5.43 -4.52 10.28
N LYS A 42 -4.57 -5.47 9.89
CA LYS A 42 -3.62 -5.29 8.79
C LYS A 42 -4.35 -5.00 7.47
N ASN A 43 -5.40 -5.75 7.17
CA ASN A 43 -6.21 -5.54 5.97
C ASN A 43 -6.91 -4.18 5.97
N LEU A 44 -7.47 -3.77 7.11
CA LEU A 44 -8.07 -2.45 7.28
C LEU A 44 -7.05 -1.33 7.01
N GLN A 45 -5.83 -1.46 7.57
CA GLN A 45 -4.77 -0.49 7.33
C GLN A 45 -4.35 -0.45 5.85
N LEU A 46 -4.23 -1.60 5.19
CA LEU A 46 -3.91 -1.68 3.77
C LEU A 46 -4.98 -1.03 2.89
N ALA A 47 -6.26 -1.24 3.20
CA ALA A 47 -7.38 -0.62 2.50
C ALA A 47 -7.38 0.90 2.71
N LYS A 48 -7.21 1.36 3.96
CA LYS A 48 -7.10 2.81 4.27
C LYS A 48 -5.96 3.47 3.50
N ASN A 49 -4.79 2.85 3.50
CA ASN A 49 -3.63 3.38 2.77
C ASN A 49 -3.89 3.43 1.26
N TYR A 50 -4.53 2.41 0.69
CA TYR A 50 -4.90 2.40 -0.72
C TYR A 50 -5.79 3.59 -1.10
N TYR A 51 -6.88 3.80 -0.35
CA TYR A 51 -7.81 4.91 -0.65
C TYR A 51 -7.18 6.28 -0.42
N LEU A 52 -6.26 6.41 0.53
CA LEU A 52 -5.49 7.64 0.73
C LEU A 52 -4.63 7.96 -0.50
N LEU A 53 -3.90 6.97 -1.02
CA LEU A 53 -3.04 7.13 -2.20
C LEU A 53 -3.87 7.39 -3.47
N ASP A 54 -4.97 6.66 -3.64
CA ASP A 54 -5.92 6.88 -4.73
C ASP A 54 -6.47 8.32 -4.71
N SER A 55 -6.88 8.81 -3.54
CA SER A 55 -7.36 10.18 -3.37
C SER A 55 -6.28 11.21 -3.74
N LYS A 56 -5.02 11.01 -3.31
CA LYS A 56 -3.91 11.89 -3.70
C LYS A 56 -3.69 11.91 -5.22
N ALA A 57 -3.73 10.75 -5.86
CA ALA A 57 -3.62 10.64 -7.31
C ALA A 57 -4.78 11.35 -8.02
N GLN A 58 -6.01 11.22 -7.52
CA GLN A 58 -7.18 11.91 -8.07
C GLN A 58 -7.06 13.43 -7.93
N ILE A 59 -6.59 13.93 -6.78
CA ILE A 59 -6.36 15.37 -6.57
C ILE A 59 -5.35 15.89 -7.59
N PHE A 60 -4.22 15.20 -7.76
CA PHE A 60 -3.19 15.54 -8.75
C PHE A 60 -3.76 15.59 -10.18
N ALA A 61 -4.44 14.53 -10.60
CA ALA A 61 -5.03 14.44 -11.94
C ALA A 61 -6.12 15.49 -12.17
N ASN A 62 -6.90 15.82 -11.15
CA ASN A 62 -7.94 16.85 -11.23
C ASN A 62 -7.36 18.27 -11.32
N ASN A 63 -6.27 18.56 -10.61
CA ASN A 63 -5.59 19.84 -10.72
C ASN A 63 -5.02 20.05 -12.13
N LEU A 64 -4.39 19.01 -12.70
CA LEU A 64 -3.97 19.02 -14.10
C LEU A 64 -5.14 19.19 -15.07
N ARG A 65 -6.23 18.45 -14.87
CA ARG A 65 -7.45 18.58 -15.69
C ARG A 65 -7.96 20.01 -15.71
N LYS A 66 -7.99 20.69 -14.55
CA LYS A 66 -8.43 22.09 -14.45
C LYS A 66 -7.51 23.01 -15.26
N THR A 67 -6.20 22.78 -15.24
CA THR A 67 -5.24 23.58 -16.01
C THR A 67 -5.39 23.34 -17.52
N ILE A 68 -5.55 22.08 -17.93
CA ILE A 68 -5.79 21.69 -19.33
C ILE A 68 -7.10 22.28 -19.87
N ASN A 69 -8.17 22.25 -19.06
CA ASN A 69 -9.48 22.78 -19.45
C ASN A 69 -9.55 24.31 -19.57
N LYS A 70 -8.50 25.04 -19.16
CA LYS A 70 -8.39 26.49 -19.44
C LYS A 70 -7.99 26.76 -20.88
N THR A 71 -7.40 25.79 -21.57
CA THR A 71 -7.11 25.85 -23.01
C THR A 71 -8.37 25.51 -23.80
N LYS A 72 -8.66 26.24 -24.89
CA LYS A 72 -9.82 25.93 -25.74
C LYS A 72 -9.56 24.68 -26.56
N ILE A 73 -10.62 23.94 -26.87
CA ILE A 73 -10.54 22.77 -27.76
C ILE A 73 -9.98 23.21 -29.12
N GLY A 74 -8.99 22.47 -29.63
CA GLY A 74 -8.29 22.78 -30.88
C GLY A 74 -7.06 23.68 -30.73
N GLU A 75 -6.78 24.21 -29.53
CA GLU A 75 -5.57 25.00 -29.26
C GLU A 75 -4.45 24.13 -28.64
N GLU A 76 -3.20 24.49 -28.92
CA GLU A 76 -2.03 23.88 -28.27
C GLU A 76 -1.97 24.29 -26.79
N HIS A 77 -1.61 23.34 -25.93
CA HIS A 77 -1.43 23.62 -24.52
C HIS A 77 -0.24 24.54 -24.24
N ASP A 78 -0.46 25.46 -23.31
CA ASP A 78 0.59 26.29 -22.72
C ASP A 78 1.52 25.41 -21.87
N LYS A 79 2.67 25.03 -22.46
CA LYS A 79 3.68 24.16 -21.84
C LYS A 79 4.13 24.69 -20.49
N VAL A 80 4.35 26.00 -20.38
CA VAL A 80 4.83 26.65 -19.16
C VAL A 80 3.81 26.51 -18.04
N LYS A 81 2.52 26.69 -18.34
CA LYS A 81 1.45 26.48 -17.36
C LYS A 81 1.31 25.03 -16.92
N LEU A 82 1.43 24.08 -17.85
CA LEU A 82 1.39 22.65 -17.51
C LEU A 82 2.55 22.28 -16.57
N LEU A 83 3.78 22.66 -16.93
CA LEU A 83 4.95 22.39 -16.11
C LEU A 83 4.87 23.06 -14.74
N THR A 84 4.40 24.32 -14.68
CA THR A 84 4.21 25.03 -13.41
C THR A 84 3.16 24.33 -12.52
N GLU A 85 2.09 23.78 -13.11
CA GLU A 85 1.11 23.02 -12.33
C GLU A 85 1.70 21.70 -11.83
N ILE A 86 2.50 20.99 -12.64
CA ILE A 86 3.20 19.77 -12.22
C ILE A 86 4.13 20.07 -11.03
N GLU A 87 4.90 21.16 -11.10
CA GLU A 87 5.79 21.62 -10.02
C GLU A 87 5.04 22.02 -8.75
N ARG A 88 3.86 22.61 -8.87
CA ARG A 88 3.01 22.92 -7.69
C ARG A 88 2.44 21.67 -7.02
N ASN A 89 2.27 20.59 -7.79
CA ASN A 89 1.74 19.33 -7.28
C ASN A 89 2.86 18.33 -6.95
N SER A 90 4.14 18.68 -7.12
CA SER A 90 5.29 17.85 -6.80
C SER A 90 5.74 18.03 -5.35
N ASP A 91 4.98 17.45 -4.42
CA ASP A 91 5.44 17.29 -3.05
C ASP A 91 6.53 16.22 -2.94
N LYS A 92 7.24 16.20 -1.81
CA LYS A 92 8.31 15.22 -1.52
C LYS A 92 7.86 13.75 -1.53
N ASP A 93 6.55 13.50 -1.54
CA ASP A 93 5.96 12.15 -1.58
C ASP A 93 5.70 11.65 -3.01
N LYS A 94 6.29 12.27 -4.04
CA LYS A 94 6.07 11.91 -5.45
C LYS A 94 7.36 11.84 -6.26
N GLU A 95 7.42 10.88 -7.17
CA GLU A 95 8.43 10.78 -8.21
C GLU A 95 7.74 10.87 -9.56
N ILE A 96 8.03 11.93 -10.32
CA ILE A 96 7.32 12.28 -11.55
C ILE A 96 8.22 12.04 -12.76
N PHE A 97 7.62 11.54 -13.83
CA PHE A 97 8.26 11.19 -15.08
C PHE A 97 7.54 11.89 -16.22
N ILE A 98 8.31 12.52 -17.11
CA ILE A 98 7.80 13.04 -18.39
C ILE A 98 8.50 12.30 -19.51
N ASN A 99 7.73 11.60 -20.35
CA ASN A 99 8.23 10.80 -21.47
C ASN A 99 9.35 9.85 -21.04
N ASP A 100 9.08 9.08 -19.98
CA ASP A 100 9.96 8.06 -19.37
C ASP A 100 11.25 8.60 -18.74
N LYS A 101 11.42 9.92 -18.64
CA LYS A 101 12.53 10.57 -17.95
C LYS A 101 12.07 11.16 -16.63
N ILE A 102 12.82 10.88 -15.56
CA ILE A 102 12.60 11.50 -14.25
C ILE A 102 12.61 13.02 -14.41
N LEU A 103 11.70 13.67 -13.68
CA LEU A 103 11.59 15.10 -13.61
C LEU A 103 12.39 15.61 -12.40
N GLU A 104 13.45 16.36 -12.68
CA GLU A 104 14.22 17.06 -11.66
C GLU A 104 13.58 18.42 -11.37
N PHE A 105 13.65 18.84 -10.11
CA PHE A 105 13.08 20.12 -9.64
C PHE A 105 14.21 21.08 -9.23
N PRO A 106 14.13 22.37 -9.61
CA PRO A 106 13.06 23.04 -10.35
C PRO A 106 12.99 22.61 -11.83
N ILE A 107 11.79 22.65 -12.43
CA ILE A 107 11.58 22.17 -13.80
C ILE A 107 12.16 23.15 -14.82
N ASP A 108 12.97 22.66 -15.75
CA ASP A 108 13.33 23.37 -16.98
C ASP A 108 12.09 23.61 -17.87
N LYS A 109 11.72 24.88 -18.04
CA LYS A 109 10.52 25.31 -18.78
C LYS A 109 10.67 25.27 -20.29
N ASP A 110 11.90 25.20 -20.78
CA ASP A 110 12.20 25.08 -22.22
C ASP A 110 12.23 23.61 -22.67
N ARG A 111 12.09 22.67 -21.73
CA ARG A 111 12.04 21.23 -22.00
C ARG A 111 10.93 20.87 -22.98
N GLU A 112 11.27 20.06 -23.98
CA GLU A 112 10.29 19.48 -24.88
C GLU A 112 9.49 18.38 -24.17
N ILE A 113 8.20 18.68 -23.92
CA ILE A 113 7.28 17.79 -23.19
C ILE A 113 6.37 16.96 -24.09
N PHE A 114 6.14 17.39 -25.33
CA PHE A 114 5.30 16.67 -26.28
C PHE A 114 6.16 15.92 -27.27
N LYS A 115 6.02 14.60 -27.33
CA LYS A 115 6.62 13.71 -28.34
C LYS A 115 5.48 13.01 -29.09
N ASP A 116 5.56 12.95 -30.41
CA ASP A 116 4.53 12.31 -31.24
C ASP A 116 3.11 12.87 -30.95
N GLY A 117 3.03 14.17 -30.70
CA GLY A 117 1.77 14.87 -30.39
C GLY A 117 1.21 14.62 -28.99
N ASN A 118 1.92 13.91 -28.10
CA ASN A 118 1.45 13.57 -26.76
C ASN A 118 2.54 13.80 -25.69
N MET A 119 2.11 14.06 -24.46
CA MET A 119 2.96 14.06 -23.27
C MET A 119 2.57 12.89 -22.39
N LYS A 120 3.52 12.01 -22.10
CA LYS A 120 3.36 10.92 -21.14
C LYS A 120 3.80 11.40 -19.77
N LEU A 121 2.86 11.46 -18.82
CA LEU A 121 3.10 11.85 -17.44
C LEU A 121 2.89 10.65 -16.52
N GLY A 122 3.97 10.06 -16.05
CA GLY A 122 3.95 8.99 -15.06
C GLY A 122 4.27 9.52 -13.67
N THR A 123 3.54 9.10 -12.65
CA THR A 123 3.81 9.51 -11.26
C THR A 123 3.75 8.32 -10.33
N PHE A 124 4.79 8.15 -9.53
CA PHE A 124 4.78 7.28 -8.36
C PHE A 124 4.51 8.10 -7.11
N LEU A 125 3.55 7.65 -6.31
CA LEU A 125 3.37 8.11 -4.93
C LEU A 125 4.22 7.22 -4.01
N LEU A 126 4.98 7.88 -3.16
CA LEU A 126 5.87 7.27 -2.18
C LEU A 126 5.13 7.11 -0.84
N ASP A 127 5.39 6.03 -0.13
CA ASP A 127 4.97 5.88 1.26
C ASP A 127 5.88 6.68 2.21
N GLU A 128 5.59 6.62 3.51
CA GLU A 128 6.37 7.27 4.58
C GLU A 128 7.84 6.80 4.63
N LYS A 129 8.16 5.64 4.04
CA LYS A 129 9.52 5.09 3.95
C LYS A 129 10.21 5.44 2.63
N GLY A 130 9.56 6.25 1.78
CA GLY A 130 10.08 6.62 0.47
C GLY A 130 9.92 5.51 -0.59
N GLN A 131 9.14 4.46 -0.33
CA GLN A 131 8.94 3.36 -1.26
C GLN A 131 7.75 3.61 -2.19
N LYS A 132 7.91 3.24 -3.46
CA LYS A 132 6.87 3.33 -4.49
C LYS A 132 5.66 2.49 -4.09
N SER A 133 4.52 3.15 -3.91
CA SER A 133 3.31 2.51 -3.38
C SER A 133 2.11 2.60 -4.33
N PHE A 134 2.05 3.63 -5.15
CA PHE A 134 0.96 3.82 -6.12
C PHE A 134 1.50 4.44 -7.39
N TYR A 135 1.03 3.96 -8.54
CA TYR A 135 1.45 4.43 -9.85
C TYR A 135 0.23 4.83 -10.67
N PHE A 136 0.31 6.01 -11.28
CA PHE A 136 -0.63 6.42 -12.31
C PHE A 136 0.09 7.03 -13.49
N GLU A 137 -0.49 6.85 -14.67
CA GLU A 137 0.04 7.35 -15.93
C GLU A 137 -1.06 8.05 -16.71
N LEU A 138 -0.79 9.30 -17.09
CA LEU A 138 -1.67 10.14 -17.89
C LEU A 138 -1.01 10.42 -19.25
N GLN A 139 -1.79 10.28 -20.32
CA GLN A 139 -1.41 10.73 -21.65
C GLN A 139 -2.16 12.02 -21.97
N ILE A 140 -1.43 13.11 -22.13
CA ILE A 140 -1.98 14.44 -22.40
C ILE A 140 -1.69 14.79 -23.87
N PRO A 141 -2.70 15.00 -24.73
CA PRO A 141 -2.46 15.40 -26.11
C PRO A 141 -1.88 16.82 -26.18
N LYS A 142 -1.10 17.12 -27.22
CA LYS A 142 -0.50 18.44 -27.45
C LYS A 142 -1.57 19.50 -27.72
N ILE A 143 -2.57 19.13 -28.52
CA ILE A 143 -3.73 19.95 -28.85
C ILE A 143 -4.87 19.51 -27.94
N ARG A 144 -5.60 20.47 -27.35
CA ARG A 144 -6.73 20.17 -26.49
C ARG A 144 -7.83 19.47 -27.29
N GLU A 145 -8.14 18.23 -26.91
CA GLU A 145 -9.28 17.47 -27.44
C GLU A 145 -10.53 17.67 -26.57
N ASP A 146 -11.54 16.80 -26.66
CA ASP A 146 -12.69 16.82 -25.73
C ASP A 146 -12.27 16.32 -24.33
N LYS A 147 -11.52 15.21 -24.27
CA LYS A 147 -10.93 14.69 -23.02
C LYS A 147 -9.60 15.36 -22.72
N ALA A 148 -9.42 15.78 -21.46
CA ALA A 148 -8.20 16.47 -21.02
C ALA A 148 -6.96 15.59 -21.11
N PHE A 149 -7.12 14.30 -20.81
CA PHE A 149 -6.09 13.28 -20.89
C PHE A 149 -6.74 11.90 -20.92
N GLU A 150 -5.97 10.92 -21.36
CA GLU A 150 -6.27 9.50 -21.23
C GLU A 150 -5.52 8.93 -20.02
N ILE A 151 -6.17 8.06 -19.24
CA ILE A 151 -5.52 7.35 -18.13
C ILE A 151 -5.00 6.02 -18.66
N LYS A 152 -3.68 5.86 -18.72
CA LYS A 152 -3.02 4.62 -19.19
C LYS A 152 -2.75 3.63 -18.07
N SER A 153 -2.51 4.13 -16.86
CA SER A 153 -2.30 3.29 -15.68
C SER A 153 -2.88 3.95 -14.44
N TRP A 154 -3.43 3.13 -13.55
CA TRP A 154 -3.95 3.54 -12.26
C TRP A 154 -3.96 2.35 -11.30
N LYS A 155 -2.86 2.13 -10.60
CA LYS A 155 -2.68 0.89 -9.82
C LYS A 155 -1.79 1.06 -8.62
N LYS A 156 -2.05 0.24 -7.60
CA LYS A 156 -1.11 0.03 -6.50
C LYS A 156 0.15 -0.66 -7.02
N VAL A 157 1.31 -0.26 -6.53
CA VAL A 157 2.57 -0.97 -6.77
C VAL A 157 2.61 -2.13 -5.79
N THR A 158 2.69 -3.36 -6.31
CA THR A 158 2.88 -4.54 -5.48
C THR A 158 4.28 -4.48 -4.91
N GLN A 159 4.40 -4.16 -3.63
CA GLN A 159 5.65 -4.39 -2.90
C GLN A 159 5.81 -5.90 -2.78
N GLU A 160 6.98 -6.44 -3.14
CA GLU A 160 7.30 -7.83 -2.86
C GLU A 160 7.16 -8.05 -1.36
N PHE A 161 6.12 -8.81 -0.99
CA PHE A 161 5.96 -9.31 0.35
C PHE A 161 6.96 -10.45 0.48
N GLU A 162 8.23 -10.12 0.76
CA GLU A 162 9.03 -11.10 1.46
C GLU A 162 8.26 -11.41 2.74
N TYR A 163 7.73 -12.63 2.83
CA TYR A 163 7.62 -13.26 4.12
C TYR A 163 9.04 -13.26 4.66
N LYS A 164 9.46 -12.17 5.32
CA LYS A 164 10.48 -12.28 6.35
C LYS A 164 9.93 -13.40 7.19
N ASN A 165 10.57 -14.58 7.07
CA ASN A 165 10.29 -15.73 7.90
C ASN A 165 9.98 -15.17 9.27
N PRO A 166 8.82 -15.48 9.88
CA PRO A 166 8.65 -15.14 11.26
C PRO A 166 9.90 -15.73 11.93
N SER A 167 10.82 -14.86 12.34
CA SER A 167 11.65 -15.17 13.48
C SER A 167 10.60 -15.36 14.55
N PHE A 168 10.15 -16.61 14.71
CA PHE A 168 9.62 -17.04 15.99
C PHE A 168 10.59 -16.42 16.99
N ALA A 169 10.07 -15.58 17.88
CA ALA A 169 10.87 -15.13 18.99
C ALA A 169 11.36 -16.41 19.66
N GLU A 170 12.59 -16.82 19.35
CA GLU A 170 13.36 -17.68 20.22
C GLU A 170 13.29 -16.99 21.57
N GLY A 171 12.84 -17.77 22.56
CA GLY A 171 12.14 -17.30 23.73
C GLY A 171 12.67 -15.99 24.29
N GLU A 172 11.76 -15.13 24.72
CA GLU A 172 12.05 -14.31 25.89
C GLU A 172 12.46 -15.29 27.00
N GLU A 173 13.76 -15.55 27.12
CA GLU A 173 14.34 -16.11 28.32
C GLU A 173 13.98 -15.13 29.43
N LEU A 174 13.00 -15.53 30.24
CA LEU A 174 12.78 -14.96 31.55
C LEU A 174 14.06 -15.21 32.34
N THR A 175 14.97 -14.24 32.35
CA THR A 175 16.00 -14.14 33.37
C THR A 175 15.29 -13.96 34.70
N ILE A 176 15.12 -15.06 35.43
CA ILE A 176 14.77 -15.02 36.84
C ILE A 176 16.05 -14.64 37.56
N ASP A 177 16.14 -13.39 38.00
CA ASP A 177 17.18 -12.98 38.96
C ASP A 177 16.93 -13.75 40.26
N GLU A 178 17.81 -14.70 40.56
CA GLU A 178 17.92 -15.31 41.88
C GLU A 178 18.60 -14.31 42.81
N ASN A 179 17.84 -13.77 43.77
CA ASN A 179 18.34 -13.16 45.01
C ASN A 179 17.78 -13.93 46.19
#